data_AF-C7J413-F1
#
_entry.id   AF-C7J413-F1
#
_cell.length_a   1.000
_cell.length_b   1.000
_cell.length_c   1.000
_cell.angle_alpha   90.00
_cell.angle_beta   90.00
_cell.angle_gamma   90.00
#
_symmetry.space_group_name_H-M   'P 1'
#
loop_
_entity.id
_entity.type
_entity.pdbx_description
1 polymer ?
#
loop_
_entity_poly.entity_id
_entity_poly.type
_entity_poly.pdbx_seq_one_letter_code
_entity_poly.pdbx_strand_id
1 'polypeptide(L)'
;NKAMMETKSILDKVTQEVYTGLLPRNMVIADLGCSSGPNTLRFVSEVINIITKCQNKLGQLDLMDLQFFLNDLPGNDFNHLFRTLETFKKANETNHEGEIVPAYYICGVPGSYYTRLFPQQTIHLFHSSISLHWLSQVRNKINQV
;
A
#
# COMPACT_ATOMS: atom_id res chain seq x y z
N ASN A 1 10.40 -0.34 10.61
CA ASN A 1 11.46 -0.40 9.59
C ASN A 1 12.05 0.99 9.39
N LYS A 2 13.39 1.12 9.41
CA LYS A 2 14.13 2.38 9.23
C LYS A 2 13.82 3.04 7.87
N ALA A 3 13.78 2.27 6.79
CA ALA A 3 13.52 2.80 5.45
C ALA A 3 12.16 3.52 5.35
N MET A 4 11.10 2.92 5.89
CA MET A 4 9.76 3.53 5.89
C MET A 4 9.67 4.79 6.77
N MET A 5 10.47 4.88 7.85
CA MET A 5 10.52 6.12 8.64
C MET A 5 11.24 7.24 7.87
N GLU A 6 12.29 6.90 7.13
CA GLU A 6 13.03 7.86 6.29
C GLU A 6 12.20 8.37 5.11
N THR A 7 11.34 7.52 4.53
CA THR A 7 10.48 7.90 3.40
C THR A 7 9.10 8.42 3.80
N LYS A 8 8.80 8.52 5.10
CA LYS A 8 7.47 8.89 5.60
C LYS A 8 7.00 10.24 5.07
N SER A 9 7.84 11.28 5.12
CA SER A 9 7.48 12.63 4.65
C SER A 9 7.15 12.66 3.15
N ILE A 10 7.82 11.82 2.36
CA ILE A 10 7.56 11.69 0.92
C ILE A 10 6.20 11.00 0.73
N LEU A 11 5.92 9.92 1.47
CA LEU A 11 4.63 9.24 1.43
C LEU A 11 3.48 10.18 1.82
N ASP A 12 3.65 10.93 2.90
CA ASP A 12 2.67 11.93 3.37
C ASP A 12 2.35 12.92 2.25
N LYS A 13 3.39 13.52 1.64
CA LYS A 13 3.24 14.52 0.59
C LYS A 13 2.54 13.96 -0.65
N VAL A 14 3.03 12.84 -1.18
CA VAL A 14 2.50 12.25 -2.42
C VAL A 14 1.05 11.79 -2.23
N THR A 15 0.73 11.18 -1.09
CA THR A 15 -0.64 10.72 -0.81
C THR A 15 -1.61 11.90 -0.76
N GLN A 16 -1.21 13.02 -0.12
CA GLN A 16 -2.02 14.25 -0.08
C GLN A 16 -2.18 14.87 -1.47
N GLU A 17 -1.13 14.94 -2.27
CA GLU A 17 -1.17 15.48 -3.63
C GLU A 17 -2.09 14.66 -4.54
N VAL A 18 -2.01 13.33 -4.49
CA VAL A 18 -2.90 12.46 -5.29
C VAL A 18 -4.35 12.61 -4.83
N TYR A 19 -4.60 12.62 -3.51
CA TYR A 19 -5.94 12.79 -2.95
C TYR A 19 -6.57 14.13 -3.36
N THR A 20 -5.86 15.23 -3.13
CA THR A 20 -6.37 16.60 -3.40
C THR A 20 -6.41 16.94 -4.88
N GLY A 21 -5.51 16.37 -5.69
CA GLY A 21 -5.44 16.64 -7.12
C GLY A 21 -6.46 15.86 -7.96
N LEU A 22 -6.77 14.62 -7.57
CA LEU A 22 -7.69 13.76 -8.33
C LEU A 22 -9.10 13.71 -7.75
N LEU A 23 -9.26 13.89 -6.43
CA LEU A 23 -10.51 13.75 -5.69
C LEU A 23 -11.36 12.55 -6.16
N PRO A 24 -10.79 11.33 -6.25
CA PRO A 24 -11.53 10.20 -6.78
C PRO A 24 -12.56 9.72 -5.77
N ARG A 25 -13.59 9.00 -6.23
CA ARG A 25 -14.52 8.30 -5.32
C ARG A 25 -13.92 7.03 -4.70
N ASN A 26 -12.92 6.46 -5.37
CA ASN A 26 -12.14 5.32 -4.90
C ASN A 26 -10.67 5.59 -5.22
N MET A 27 -9.81 5.61 -4.20
CA MET A 27 -8.36 5.66 -4.39
C MET A 27 -7.79 4.25 -4.27
N VAL A 28 -7.22 3.80 -5.39
CA VAL A 28 -6.58 2.49 -5.54
C VAL A 28 -5.07 2.63 -5.41
N ILE A 29 -4.50 1.90 -4.45
CA ILE A 29 -3.08 1.92 -4.08
C ILE A 29 -2.51 0.50 -4.23
N ALA A 30 -1.28 0.38 -4.73
CA ALA A 30 -0.59 -0.90 -4.82
C ALA A 30 0.78 -0.86 -4.12
N ASP A 31 1.06 -1.84 -3.26
CA ASP A 31 2.36 -2.07 -2.62
C ASP A 31 3.09 -3.22 -3.33
N LEU A 32 4.19 -2.92 -4.02
CA LEU A 32 4.93 -3.85 -4.86
C LEU A 32 6.12 -4.47 -4.11
N GLY A 33 6.05 -5.77 -3.87
CA GLY A 33 7.00 -6.50 -3.02
C GLY A 33 6.67 -6.33 -1.53
N CYS A 34 5.41 -6.62 -1.17
CA CYS A 34 4.85 -6.41 0.17
C CYS A 34 5.45 -7.35 1.24
N SER A 35 6.01 -8.49 0.83
CA SER A 35 6.36 -9.60 1.72
C SER A 35 5.15 -10.03 2.56
N SER A 36 5.39 -10.60 3.75
CA SER A 36 4.35 -11.05 4.68
C SER A 36 4.47 -10.42 6.06
N GLY A 37 5.42 -9.49 6.24
CA GLY A 37 5.74 -8.91 7.55
C GLY A 37 4.87 -7.71 7.94
N PRO A 38 5.00 -7.23 9.19
CA PRO A 38 4.21 -6.11 9.71
C PRO A 38 4.46 -4.78 9.00
N ASN A 39 5.53 -4.68 8.18
CA ASN A 39 5.87 -3.45 7.47
C ASN A 39 4.82 -3.05 6.43
N THR A 40 4.26 -4.02 5.70
CA THR A 40 3.22 -3.75 4.70
C THR A 40 1.96 -3.19 5.35
N LEU A 41 1.53 -3.76 6.48
CA LEU A 41 0.36 -3.25 7.19
C LEU A 41 0.61 -1.87 7.80
N ARG A 42 1.86 -1.57 8.17
CA ARG A 42 2.23 -0.23 8.61
C ARG A 42 2.19 0.79 7.46
N PHE A 43 2.59 0.41 6.24
CA PHE A 43 2.38 1.26 5.07
C PHE A 43 0.89 1.54 4.84
N VAL A 44 0.05 0.49 4.87
CA VAL A 44 -1.42 0.63 4.75
C VAL A 44 -1.98 1.56 5.83
N SER A 45 -1.60 1.38 7.09
CA SER A 45 -2.02 2.25 8.20
C SER A 45 -1.62 3.71 7.98
N GLU A 46 -0.40 3.97 7.49
CA GLU A 46 0.05 5.33 7.27
C GLU A 46 -0.78 6.02 6.18
N VAL A 47 -1.08 5.33 5.07
CA VAL A 47 -1.96 5.88 4.02
C VAL A 47 -3.35 6.18 4.56
N ILE A 48 -3.96 5.25 5.33
CA ILE A 48 -5.25 5.47 5.98
C ILE A 48 -5.18 6.72 6.88
N ASN A 49 -4.16 6.82 7.74
CA ASN A 49 -3.96 7.96 8.64
C ASN A 49 -3.90 9.29 7.89
N ILE A 50 -3.15 9.35 6.78
CA ILE A 50 -3.00 10.56 5.97
C ILE A 50 -4.36 10.98 5.41
N ILE A 51 -5.09 10.05 4.79
CA ILE A 51 -6.38 10.34 4.16
C ILE A 51 -7.45 10.70 5.20
N THR A 52 -7.54 9.98 6.31
CA THR A 52 -8.42 10.31 7.44
C THR A 52 -8.18 11.75 7.90
N LYS A 53 -6.93 12.16 8.11
CA LYS A 53 -6.60 13.53 8.50
C LYS A 53 -6.98 14.56 7.44
N CYS A 54 -6.83 14.24 6.16
CA CYS A 54 -7.24 15.12 5.08
C CYS A 54 -8.76 15.31 5.01
N GLN A 55 -9.53 14.22 5.11
CA GLN A 55 -10.99 14.26 5.08
C GLN A 55 -11.57 15.06 6.27
N ASN A 56 -11.08 14.78 7.48
CA ASN A 56 -11.53 15.47 8.69
C ASN A 56 -11.18 16.98 8.65
N LYS A 57 -10.02 17.37 8.11
CA LYS A 57 -9.65 18.80 7.94
C LYS A 57 -10.52 19.53 6.93
N LEU A 58 -10.94 18.86 5.86
CA LEU A 58 -11.73 19.45 4.79
C LEU A 58 -13.24 19.43 5.08
N GLY A 59 -13.67 18.78 6.17
CA GLY A 59 -15.09 18.62 6.51
C GLY A 59 -15.86 17.85 5.43
N GLN A 60 -15.20 16.96 4.69
CA GLN A 60 -15.84 16.22 3.60
C GLN A 60 -16.81 15.16 4.15
N LEU A 61 -18.07 15.28 3.74
CA LEU A 61 -19.14 14.34 4.08
C LEU A 61 -19.20 13.14 3.11
N ASP A 62 -18.71 13.30 1.88
CA ASP A 62 -18.63 12.22 0.90
C ASP A 62 -17.25 11.55 1.01
N LEU A 63 -17.23 10.39 1.66
CA LEU A 63 -15.99 9.66 1.92
C LEU A 63 -15.58 8.85 0.69
N MET A 64 -14.34 9.04 0.28
CA MET A 64 -13.68 8.21 -0.72
C MET A 64 -13.31 6.85 -0.11
N ASP A 65 -13.53 5.78 -0.87
CA ASP A 65 -13.07 4.44 -0.51
C ASP A 65 -11.57 4.27 -0.80
N LEU A 66 -10.90 3.45 0.00
CA LEU A 66 -9.52 3.04 -0.22
C LEU A 66 -9.45 1.57 -0.65
N GLN A 67 -8.72 1.28 -1.72
CA GLN A 67 -8.46 -0.09 -2.15
C GLN A 67 -6.96 -0.35 -2.24
N PHE A 68 -6.47 -1.29 -1.45
CA PHE A 68 -5.07 -1.69 -1.39
C PHE A 68 -4.85 -3.01 -2.10
N PHE A 69 -3.89 -3.04 -3.02
CA PHE A 69 -3.35 -4.25 -3.62
C PHE A 69 -1.96 -4.53 -3.06
N LEU A 70 -1.81 -5.64 -2.35
CA LEU A 70 -0.55 -6.11 -1.78
C LEU A 70 0.05 -7.14 -2.73
N ASN A 71 1.07 -6.74 -3.49
CA ASN A 71 1.71 -7.58 -4.48
C ASN A 71 3.01 -8.20 -3.96
N ASP A 72 3.18 -9.48 -4.22
CA ASP A 72 4.45 -10.18 -4.12
C ASP A 72 4.43 -11.42 -5.03
N LEU A 73 5.55 -12.13 -5.12
CA LEU A 73 5.66 -13.39 -5.84
C LEU A 73 4.67 -14.43 -5.29
N PRO A 74 4.20 -15.39 -6.12
CA PRO A 74 3.30 -16.45 -5.66
C PRO A 74 3.83 -17.28 -4.48
N GLY A 75 5.14 -17.32 -4.26
CA GLY A 75 5.77 -18.00 -3.13
C GLY A 75 5.74 -17.24 -1.80
N ASN A 76 5.22 -16.01 -1.76
CA ASN A 76 5.05 -15.24 -0.53
C ASN A 76 3.95 -15.84 0.37
N ASP A 77 4.08 -15.69 1.68
CA ASP A 77 3.11 -16.20 2.66
C ASP A 77 1.91 -15.24 2.83
N PHE A 78 1.10 -15.11 1.75
CA PHE A 78 -0.15 -14.35 1.79
C PHE A 78 -1.12 -14.86 2.87
N ASN A 79 -1.05 -16.15 3.23
CA ASN A 79 -1.88 -16.70 4.30
C ASN A 79 -1.54 -16.09 5.66
N HIS A 80 -0.25 -15.94 5.97
CA HIS A 80 0.17 -15.22 7.17
C HIS A 80 -0.30 -13.77 7.13
N LEU A 81 -0.09 -13.08 6.01
CA LEU A 81 -0.55 -11.70 5.83
C LEU A 81 -2.06 -11.58 6.10
N PHE A 82 -2.89 -12.42 5.49
CA PHE A 82 -4.34 -12.39 5.68
C PHE A 82 -4.77 -12.73 7.12
N ARG A 83 -4.09 -13.65 7.80
CA ARG A 83 -4.36 -13.90 9.24
C ARG A 83 -4.09 -12.66 10.11
N THR A 84 -3.08 -11.86 9.77
CA THR A 84 -2.76 -10.64 10.52
C THR A 84 -3.71 -9.47 10.23
N LEU A 85 -4.51 -9.53 9.15
CA LEU A 85 -5.46 -8.46 8.81
C LEU A 85 -6.56 -8.25 9.85
N GLU A 86 -7.04 -9.31 10.50
CA GLU A 86 -8.09 -9.19 11.51
C GLU A 86 -7.60 -8.40 12.74
N THR A 87 -6.39 -8.70 13.20
CA THR A 87 -5.75 -7.94 14.29
C THR A 87 -5.49 -6.50 13.87
N PHE A 88 -5.06 -6.29 12.63
CA PHE A 88 -4.84 -4.96 12.07
C PHE A 88 -6.11 -4.12 12.03
N LYS A 89 -7.23 -4.67 11.55
CA LYS A 89 -8.51 -3.94 11.47
C LYS A 89 -8.99 -3.49 12.85
N LYS A 90 -8.94 -4.38 13.84
CA LYS A 90 -9.29 -4.04 15.24
C LYS A 90 -8.40 -2.95 15.83
N ALA A 91 -7.09 -3.03 15.57
CA ALA A 91 -6.16 -2.00 16.00
C ALA A 91 -6.44 -0.66 15.30
N ASN A 92 -6.78 -0.68 14.01
CA ASN A 92 -7.13 0.51 13.26
C ASN A 92 -8.40 1.18 13.78
N GLU A 93 -9.46 0.40 14.07
CA GLU A 93 -10.69 0.90 14.71
C GLU A 93 -10.39 1.58 16.05
N THR A 94 -9.53 0.98 16.87
CA THR A 94 -9.14 1.55 18.17
C THR A 94 -8.31 2.82 18.03
N ASN A 95 -7.39 2.86 17.06
CA ASN A 95 -6.51 4.03 16.84
C ASN A 95 -7.24 5.26 16.30
N HIS A 96 -8.43 5.06 15.72
CA HIS A 96 -9.23 6.11 15.09
C HIS A 96 -10.58 6.32 15.81
N GLU A 97 -10.65 6.00 17.10
CA GLU A 97 -11.87 6.21 17.88
C GLU A 97 -12.28 7.69 17.86
N GLY A 98 -13.51 7.96 17.40
CA GLY A 98 -14.04 9.32 17.24
C GLY A 98 -13.66 10.02 15.93
N GLU A 99 -12.87 9.40 15.06
CA GLU A 99 -12.57 9.90 13.72
C GLU A 99 -13.46 9.24 12.66
N ILE A 100 -13.76 9.99 11.59
CA ILE A 100 -14.40 9.43 10.41
C ILE A 100 -13.30 8.86 9.51
N VAL A 101 -13.18 7.53 9.48
CA VAL A 101 -12.20 6.79 8.67
C VAL A 101 -12.85 6.36 7.35
N PRO A 102 -12.18 6.50 6.19
CA PRO A 102 -12.70 5.99 4.93
C PRO A 102 -12.82 4.46 4.98
N ALA A 103 -13.81 3.89 4.30
CA ALA A 103 -13.86 2.44 4.12
C ALA A 103 -12.62 1.99 3.34
N TYR A 104 -12.05 0.85 3.73
CA TYR A 104 -10.85 0.33 3.08
C TYR A 104 -10.91 -1.17 2.82
N TYR A 105 -10.35 -1.57 1.68
CA TYR A 105 -10.33 -2.94 1.19
C TYR A 105 -8.89 -3.36 0.91
N ILE A 106 -8.54 -4.60 1.25
CA ILE A 106 -7.18 -5.11 1.08
C ILE A 106 -7.26 -6.41 0.28
N CYS A 107 -6.51 -6.47 -0.82
CA CYS A 107 -6.45 -7.62 -1.72
C CYS A 107 -4.98 -8.05 -1.91
N GLY A 108 -4.72 -9.36 -1.92
CA GLY A 108 -3.42 -9.90 -2.34
C GLY A 108 -3.36 -10.08 -3.85
N VAL A 109 -2.20 -9.79 -4.46
CA VAL A 109 -1.96 -9.95 -5.90
C VAL A 109 -0.69 -10.78 -6.11
N PRO A 110 -0.81 -12.10 -6.31
CA PRO A 110 0.35 -12.94 -6.57
C PRO A 110 0.88 -12.70 -7.99
N GLY A 111 2.15 -12.37 -8.12
CA GLY A 111 2.79 -12.16 -9.42
C GLY A 111 4.07 -11.34 -9.33
N SER A 112 4.91 -11.45 -10.36
CA SER A 112 6.09 -10.60 -10.48
C SER A 112 5.69 -9.19 -10.89
N TYR A 113 6.16 -8.17 -10.17
CA TYR A 113 6.02 -6.78 -10.59
C TYR A 113 6.88 -6.42 -11.83
N TYR A 114 7.69 -7.35 -12.34
CA TYR A 114 8.35 -7.22 -13.65
C TYR A 114 7.43 -7.55 -14.83
N THR A 115 6.19 -7.96 -14.56
CA THR A 115 5.15 -8.17 -15.59
C THR A 115 3.93 -7.31 -15.29
N ARG A 116 2.93 -7.33 -16.19
CA ARG A 116 1.69 -6.59 -15.99
C ARG A 116 0.86 -7.22 -14.87
N LEU A 117 0.63 -6.47 -13.80
CA LEU A 117 -0.23 -6.87 -12.67
C LEU A 117 -1.65 -6.30 -12.75
N PHE A 118 -1.81 -5.10 -13.31
CA PHE A 118 -3.07 -4.37 -13.30
C PHE A 118 -3.51 -3.94 -14.71
N PRO A 119 -4.82 -3.75 -14.95
CA PRO A 119 -5.32 -3.10 -16.15
C PRO A 119 -4.77 -1.68 -16.29
N GLN A 120 -4.89 -1.10 -17.48
CA GLN A 120 -4.43 0.28 -17.71
C GLN A 120 -5.27 1.27 -16.91
N GLN A 121 -4.61 2.29 -16.35
CA GLN A 121 -5.26 3.43 -15.69
C GLN A 121 -6.14 3.09 -14.48
N THR A 122 -5.86 1.98 -13.77
CA THR A 122 -6.65 1.59 -12.59
C THR A 122 -6.00 1.90 -11.25
N ILE A 123 -4.70 2.18 -11.21
CA ILE A 123 -3.95 2.42 -9.96
C ILE A 123 -3.58 3.90 -9.87
N HIS A 124 -3.89 4.51 -8.72
CA HIS A 124 -3.63 5.93 -8.46
C HIS A 124 -2.26 6.14 -7.83
N LEU A 125 -1.83 5.21 -6.97
CA LEU A 125 -0.54 5.27 -6.29
C LEU A 125 0.13 3.89 -6.28
N PHE A 126 1.38 3.86 -6.75
CA PHE A 126 2.28 2.71 -6.55
C PHE A 126 3.28 3.03 -5.46
N HIS A 127 3.46 2.09 -4.53
CA HIS A 127 4.53 2.08 -3.55
C HIS A 127 5.41 0.85 -3.75
N SER A 128 6.71 1.02 -3.51
CA SER A 128 7.69 -0.07 -3.50
C SER A 128 8.82 0.32 -2.56
N SER A 129 9.14 -0.54 -1.61
CA SER A 129 10.21 -0.30 -0.65
C SER A 129 11.10 -1.52 -0.52
N ILE A 130 12.39 -1.34 -0.81
CA ILE A 130 13.41 -2.41 -0.70
C ILE A 130 13.04 -3.67 -1.49
N SER A 131 12.34 -3.53 -2.63
CA SER A 131 12.00 -4.67 -3.50
C SER A 131 12.68 -4.59 -4.88
N LEU A 132 12.80 -3.40 -5.48
CA LEU A 132 13.36 -3.23 -6.84
C LEU A 132 14.83 -3.63 -7.05
N HIS A 133 15.58 -3.88 -5.97
CA HIS A 133 16.97 -4.36 -6.09
C HIS A 133 17.04 -5.85 -6.44
N TRP A 134 15.95 -6.60 -6.29
CA TRP A 134 15.86 -8.01 -6.68
C TRP A 134 15.70 -8.14 -8.18
N LEU A 135 16.71 -8.66 -8.88
CA LEU A 135 16.63 -8.91 -10.32
C LEU A 135 15.61 -10.00 -10.64
N SER A 136 14.95 -9.91 -11.80
CA SER A 136 14.03 -10.96 -12.30
C SER A 136 14.73 -12.29 -12.57
N GLN A 137 16.02 -12.25 -12.91
CA GLN A 137 16.86 -13.40 -13.19
C GLN A 137 18.34 -13.06 -12.99
N VAL A 138 19.18 -14.09 -12.85
CA VAL A 138 20.64 -13.94 -12.81
C VAL A 138 21.15 -13.34 -14.11
N ARG A 139 22.16 -12.47 -14.04
CA ARG A 139 22.81 -11.92 -15.23
C ARG A 139 23.64 -13.02 -15.90
N ASN A 140 23.33 -13.35 -17.16
CA ASN A 140 23.98 -14.41 -17.95
C ASN A 140 25.50 -14.21 -18.23
N LYS A 141 26.14 -13.17 -17.67
CA LYS A 141 27.54 -12.81 -17.94
C LYS A 141 28.56 -13.40 -16.93
N ILE A 142 28.14 -14.26 -16.01
CA ILE A 142 29.04 -14.86 -14.99
C ILE A 142 29.63 -16.21 -15.46
N ASN A 143 29.23 -16.74 -16.62
CA ASN A 143 29.71 -18.03 -17.15
C ASN A 143 30.65 -17.92 -18.36
N GLN A 144 31.40 -16.82 -18.47
CA GLN A 144 32.52 -16.72 -19.42
C GLN A 144 33.84 -16.76 -18.64
N VAL A 145 34.27 -17.96 -18.26
CA VAL A 145 35.63 -18.26 -17.79
C VAL A 145 36.08 -19.54 -18.50
#